data_AF-A0A143Z3C5-F1
#
_entry.id   AF-A0A143Z3C5-F1
#
_cell.length_a   1.000
_cell.length_b   1.000
_cell.length_c   1.000
_cell.angle_alpha   90.00
_cell.angle_beta   90.00
_cell.angle_gamma   90.00
#
_symmetry.space_group_name_H-M   'P 1'
#
loop_
_entity.id
_entity.type
_entity.pdbx_description
1 polymer ?
#
loop_
_entity_poly.entity_id
_entity_poly.type
_entity_poly.pdbx_seq_one_letter_code
_entity_poly.pdbx_strand_id
1 'polypeptide(L)'
;MEKLEEIISVVLTERKPQLASSSFESLHFYCNQLSQMASKMNITVPCQKLYDAFIEDDRNSKERSSRHRQCVKLVDYYAGTHAKDERGNPFNRSSLPTEDETKDFFKDVSYPISIQITIDHLIIKSELEMRGLKLSSSTIGQYKHSWLDIRDYFNKQNAGIYASEVLQQYISEINGLRSKCLMNEWKWKMNRKAAHVLLEVADTGTFNWKPIQQNLSFTDHDLEELRTIYINTLSEKNLSKATINLYDYVFRKTLSLAEIQTIEELAGLSYEETQLIIASFSTICNKRSMATILPILRSLLTFLFENNVTDYNLSNVIMSRFIQKGNISAYLSVEDERRLIEQLEQESMRTKAIILLALRFGLRDSDVCNLTLQSIDWNKEKLYLVQQKTGESIIFPLLPEIGNALMEYILHERHPRIDYPYIFLRKQAPYNKISSAYPFCSKLLNKLKIQPVNGKTKGLHLFRYTLTHRLLSAKVPHQVVTDILGHTSKESDKPYISLEESMLRMCALDLSEIGKIHWGEDKFE
;
A
#
# COMPACT_ATOMS: atom_id res chain seq x y z
N MET A 1 -19.91 -37.34 30.77
CA MET A 1 -19.72 -37.21 29.31
C MET A 1 -20.76 -38.08 28.63
N GLU A 2 -21.56 -37.49 27.75
CA GLU A 2 -22.63 -38.18 27.01
C GLU A 2 -22.06 -39.12 25.94
N LYS A 3 -22.86 -40.10 25.50
CA LYS A 3 -22.41 -41.05 24.46
C LYS A 3 -22.35 -40.34 23.10
N LEU A 4 -21.40 -40.74 22.25
CA LEU A 4 -21.20 -40.15 20.92
C LEU A 4 -22.48 -40.17 20.06
N GLU A 5 -23.23 -41.27 20.10
CA GLU A 5 -24.47 -41.44 19.34
C GLU A 5 -25.58 -40.48 19.77
N GLU A 6 -25.68 -40.20 21.08
CA GLU A 6 -26.63 -39.24 21.65
C GLU A 6 -26.29 -37.83 21.17
N ILE A 7 -25.01 -37.45 21.24
CA ILE A 7 -24.53 -36.13 20.78
C ILE A 7 -24.75 -35.94 19.28
N ILE A 8 -24.47 -36.96 18.47
CA ILE A 8 -24.70 -36.89 17.02
C ILE A 8 -26.19 -36.73 16.72
N SER A 9 -27.07 -37.42 17.45
CA SER A 9 -28.52 -37.25 17.33
C SER A 9 -28.97 -35.82 17.63
N VAL A 10 -28.43 -35.22 18.71
CA VAL A 10 -28.66 -33.81 19.07
C VAL A 10 -28.19 -32.87 17.96
N VAL A 11 -26.94 -33.03 17.48
CA VAL A 11 -26.37 -32.23 16.38
C VAL A 11 -27.27 -32.27 15.14
N LEU A 12 -27.70 -33.46 14.73
CA LEU A 12 -28.52 -33.62 13.52
C LEU A 12 -29.92 -33.02 13.71
N THR A 13 -30.53 -33.21 14.88
CA THR A 13 -31.87 -32.68 15.18
C THR A 13 -31.88 -31.15 15.18
N GLU A 14 -30.91 -30.51 15.85
CA GLU A 14 -30.85 -29.05 15.94
C GLU A 14 -30.43 -28.37 14.63
N ARG A 15 -29.58 -29.02 13.81
CA ARG A 15 -29.10 -28.43 12.55
C ARG A 15 -30.04 -28.64 11.37
N LYS A 16 -30.92 -29.66 11.41
CA LYS A 16 -31.90 -29.94 10.36
C LYS A 16 -32.74 -28.73 9.92
N PRO A 17 -33.33 -27.91 10.83
CA PRO A 17 -34.11 -26.74 10.40
C PRO A 17 -33.25 -25.58 9.86
N GLN A 18 -31.93 -25.59 10.08
CA GLN A 18 -31.03 -24.47 9.75
C GLN A 18 -30.30 -24.65 8.42
N LEU A 19 -30.35 -25.84 7.81
CA LEU A 19 -29.57 -26.21 6.64
C LEU A 19 -30.46 -26.58 5.45
N ALA A 20 -30.00 -26.27 4.24
CA ALA A 20 -30.59 -26.80 3.02
C ALA A 20 -30.45 -28.33 2.96
N SER A 21 -31.39 -29.02 2.31
CA SER A 21 -31.47 -30.50 2.29
C SER A 21 -30.14 -31.17 1.90
N SER A 22 -29.48 -30.69 0.85
CA SER A 22 -28.18 -31.24 0.40
C SER A 22 -27.04 -31.02 1.40
N SER A 23 -27.06 -29.90 2.14
CA SER A 23 -26.07 -29.62 3.19
C SER A 23 -26.32 -30.47 4.43
N PHE A 24 -27.60 -30.72 4.75
CA PHE A 24 -27.99 -31.61 5.84
C PHE A 24 -27.61 -33.07 5.53
N GLU A 25 -27.89 -33.56 4.32
CA GLU A 25 -27.48 -34.91 3.88
C GLU A 25 -25.97 -35.10 3.95
N SER A 26 -25.21 -34.11 3.53
CA SER A 26 -23.75 -34.12 3.64
C SER A 26 -23.30 -34.19 5.10
N LEU A 27 -23.85 -33.35 5.98
CA LEU A 27 -23.54 -33.41 7.43
C LEU A 27 -23.88 -34.78 8.03
N HIS A 28 -25.07 -35.30 7.74
CA HIS A 28 -25.53 -36.61 8.19
C HIS A 28 -24.59 -37.73 7.75
N PHE A 29 -24.14 -37.71 6.49
CA PHE A 29 -23.17 -38.66 5.96
C PHE A 29 -21.86 -38.65 6.76
N TYR A 30 -21.28 -37.47 7.04
CA TYR A 30 -20.02 -37.37 7.78
C TYR A 30 -20.18 -37.69 9.27
N CYS A 31 -21.31 -37.35 9.90
CA CYS A 31 -21.60 -37.79 11.26
C CYS A 31 -21.67 -39.32 11.36
N ASN A 32 -22.29 -39.99 10.38
CA ASN A 32 -22.32 -41.45 10.33
C ASN A 32 -20.93 -42.06 10.13
N GLN A 33 -20.08 -41.44 9.31
CA GLN A 33 -18.69 -41.87 9.18
C GLN A 33 -17.91 -41.74 10.50
N LEU A 34 -18.13 -40.65 11.25
CA LEU A 34 -17.52 -40.47 12.56
C LEU A 34 -17.95 -41.58 13.54
N SER A 35 -19.24 -41.92 13.58
CA SER A 35 -19.77 -43.04 14.40
C SER A 35 -19.14 -44.37 14.00
N GLN A 36 -19.08 -44.69 12.71
CA GLN A 36 -18.47 -45.93 12.22
C GLN A 36 -17.00 -46.03 12.61
N MET A 37 -16.26 -44.92 12.56
CA MET A 37 -14.87 -44.90 12.96
C MET A 37 -14.72 -45.07 14.48
N ALA A 38 -15.61 -44.47 15.27
CA ALA A 38 -15.64 -44.66 16.71
C ALA A 38 -15.89 -46.13 17.10
N SER A 39 -16.81 -46.80 16.42
CA SER A 39 -17.04 -48.25 16.60
C SER A 39 -15.81 -49.08 16.26
N LYS A 40 -15.10 -48.78 15.16
CA LYS A 40 -13.85 -49.49 14.79
C LYS A 40 -12.73 -49.28 15.82
N MET A 41 -12.69 -48.13 16.48
CA MET A 41 -11.69 -47.78 17.48
C MET A 41 -12.10 -48.19 18.92
N ASN A 42 -13.28 -48.80 19.11
CA ASN A 42 -13.88 -49.07 20.43
C ASN A 42 -14.00 -47.82 21.32
N ILE A 43 -14.33 -46.68 20.73
CA ILE A 43 -14.55 -45.39 21.44
C ILE A 43 -16.05 -45.12 21.49
N THR A 44 -16.60 -44.92 22.68
CA THR A 44 -18.04 -44.67 22.91
C THR A 44 -18.38 -43.23 23.28
N VAL A 45 -17.36 -42.45 23.66
CA VAL A 45 -17.46 -41.05 24.10
C VAL A 45 -16.61 -40.19 23.16
N PRO A 46 -17.09 -39.02 22.71
CA PRO A 46 -16.26 -38.14 21.89
C PRO A 46 -14.98 -37.74 22.63
N CYS A 47 -13.84 -37.75 21.94
CA CYS A 47 -12.55 -37.38 22.51
C CYS A 47 -11.55 -36.97 21.43
N GLN A 48 -10.45 -36.30 21.83
CA GLN A 48 -9.38 -35.84 20.95
C GLN A 48 -8.88 -36.96 20.01
N LYS A 49 -8.59 -38.14 20.57
CA LYS A 49 -8.06 -39.28 19.82
C LYS A 49 -8.99 -39.73 18.68
N LEU A 50 -10.30 -39.66 18.89
CA LEU A 50 -11.28 -39.98 17.85
C LEU A 50 -11.28 -38.92 16.75
N TYR A 51 -11.23 -37.65 17.13
CA TYR A 51 -11.26 -36.55 16.17
C TYR A 51 -10.01 -36.48 15.30
N ASP A 52 -8.83 -36.71 15.87
CA ASP A 52 -7.56 -36.73 15.13
C ASP A 52 -7.57 -37.83 14.07
N ALA A 53 -7.92 -39.05 14.47
CA ALA A 53 -8.03 -40.18 13.53
C ALA A 53 -9.07 -39.93 12.42
N PHE A 54 -10.14 -39.17 12.72
CA PHE A 54 -11.19 -38.88 11.75
C PHE A 54 -10.71 -37.87 10.73
N ILE A 55 -10.02 -36.82 11.19
CA ILE A 55 -9.46 -35.79 10.31
C ILE A 55 -8.35 -36.38 9.43
N GLU A 56 -7.56 -37.32 9.94
CA GLU A 56 -6.52 -38.02 9.17
C GLU A 56 -7.09 -38.95 8.06
N ASP A 57 -8.31 -39.49 8.19
CA ASP A 57 -9.00 -40.25 7.11
C ASP A 57 -9.60 -39.33 6.02
N ASP A 58 -8.90 -38.25 5.65
CA ASP A 58 -9.34 -37.36 4.57
C ASP A 58 -9.05 -37.92 3.16
N ARG A 59 -8.26 -39.00 3.07
CA ARG A 59 -7.81 -39.65 1.84
C ARG A 59 -7.22 -38.67 0.83
N ASN A 60 -6.46 -37.68 1.30
CA ASN A 60 -5.86 -36.61 0.49
C ASN A 60 -6.89 -35.72 -0.25
N SER A 61 -8.17 -35.75 0.14
CA SER A 61 -9.20 -34.87 -0.41
C SER A 61 -9.37 -33.63 0.45
N LYS A 62 -9.09 -32.45 -0.13
CA LYS A 62 -9.28 -31.16 0.55
C LYS A 62 -10.72 -30.92 0.99
N GLU A 63 -11.69 -31.32 0.16
CA GLU A 63 -13.10 -31.20 0.47
C GLU A 63 -13.45 -32.09 1.67
N ARG A 64 -13.00 -33.34 1.65
CA ARG A 64 -13.22 -34.28 2.74
C ARG A 64 -12.59 -33.80 4.04
N SER A 65 -11.34 -33.33 3.99
CA SER A 65 -10.65 -32.74 5.14
C SER A 65 -11.44 -31.57 5.74
N SER A 66 -11.98 -30.69 4.89
CA SER A 66 -12.83 -29.58 5.32
C SER A 66 -14.12 -30.06 6.00
N ARG A 67 -14.78 -31.08 5.43
CA ARG A 67 -16.03 -31.64 5.97
C ARG A 67 -15.80 -32.38 7.28
N HIS A 68 -14.71 -33.13 7.39
CA HIS A 68 -14.33 -33.82 8.63
C HIS A 68 -14.10 -32.82 9.76
N ARG A 69 -13.33 -31.75 9.51
CA ARG A 69 -13.13 -30.66 10.49
C ARG A 69 -14.45 -29.97 10.86
N GLN A 70 -15.36 -29.78 9.90
CA GLN A 70 -16.68 -29.18 10.18
C GLN A 70 -17.53 -30.09 11.07
N CYS A 71 -17.55 -31.39 10.80
CA CYS A 71 -18.24 -32.39 11.62
C CYS A 71 -17.66 -32.44 13.05
N VAL A 72 -16.33 -32.52 13.18
CA VAL A 72 -15.64 -32.51 14.48
C VAL A 72 -15.98 -31.26 15.27
N LYS A 73 -15.93 -30.06 14.66
CA LYS A 73 -16.31 -28.81 15.32
C LYS A 73 -17.73 -28.86 15.88
N LEU A 74 -18.69 -29.39 15.12
CA LEU A 74 -20.06 -29.50 15.60
C LEU A 74 -20.18 -30.49 16.75
N VAL A 75 -19.63 -31.70 16.61
CA VAL A 75 -19.72 -32.71 17.68
C VAL A 75 -18.99 -32.25 18.94
N ASP A 76 -17.79 -31.67 18.83
CA ASP A 76 -17.04 -31.11 19.95
C ASP A 76 -17.82 -29.99 20.68
N TYR A 77 -18.55 -29.16 19.94
CA TYR A 77 -19.36 -28.08 20.52
C TYR A 77 -20.44 -28.60 21.47
N TYR A 78 -21.20 -29.62 21.04
CA TYR A 78 -22.24 -30.23 21.88
C TYR A 78 -21.65 -31.17 22.94
N ALA A 79 -20.54 -31.83 22.64
CA ALA A 79 -19.86 -32.72 23.58
C ALA A 79 -19.15 -31.98 24.72
N GLY A 80 -18.76 -30.72 24.51
CA GLY A 80 -17.96 -29.95 25.46
C GLY A 80 -16.56 -30.53 25.66
N THR A 81 -16.00 -31.22 24.67
CA THR A 81 -14.69 -31.90 24.80
C THR A 81 -13.48 -30.96 24.74
N HIS A 82 -13.67 -29.73 24.25
CA HIS A 82 -12.61 -28.73 24.07
C HIS A 82 -11.40 -29.25 23.28
N ALA A 83 -11.68 -30.07 22.27
CA ALA A 83 -10.67 -30.67 21.43
C ALA A 83 -9.89 -29.60 20.65
N LYS A 84 -8.64 -29.90 20.34
CA LYS A 84 -7.67 -29.02 19.70
C LYS A 84 -7.35 -29.49 18.28
N ASP A 85 -7.01 -28.56 17.41
CA ASP A 85 -6.49 -28.84 16.08
C ASP A 85 -5.00 -29.21 16.11
N GLU A 86 -4.43 -29.53 14.95
CA GLU A 86 -3.01 -29.85 14.74
C GLU A 86 -2.04 -28.76 15.26
N ARG A 87 -2.52 -27.52 15.42
CA ARG A 87 -1.74 -26.39 15.92
C ARG A 87 -1.91 -26.20 17.43
N GLY A 88 -2.68 -27.05 18.09
CA GLY A 88 -3.02 -26.97 19.50
C GLY A 88 -4.08 -25.91 19.82
N ASN A 89 -4.80 -25.38 18.83
CA ASN A 89 -5.88 -24.41 19.05
C ASN A 89 -7.22 -25.14 19.23
N PRO A 90 -8.10 -24.71 20.16
CA PRO A 90 -9.40 -25.35 20.34
C PRO A 90 -10.28 -25.23 19.07
N PHE A 91 -10.99 -26.31 18.71
CA PHE A 91 -11.92 -26.34 17.58
C PHE A 91 -13.05 -25.32 17.76
N ASN A 92 -13.57 -25.23 18.98
CA ASN A 92 -14.56 -24.25 19.41
C ASN A 92 -13.93 -23.31 20.44
N ARG A 93 -13.75 -22.05 20.05
CA ARG A 93 -13.23 -21.00 20.94
C ARG A 93 -14.33 -20.55 21.90
N SER A 94 -13.95 -20.15 23.11
CA SER A 94 -14.89 -19.49 24.03
C SER A 94 -15.45 -18.21 23.41
N SER A 95 -16.66 -17.82 23.81
CA SER A 95 -17.29 -16.59 23.36
C SER A 95 -16.42 -15.37 23.70
N LEU A 96 -16.44 -14.37 22.82
CA LEU A 96 -15.91 -13.05 23.12
C LEU A 96 -16.89 -12.29 24.05
N PRO A 97 -16.41 -11.31 24.83
CA PRO A 97 -17.27 -10.39 25.56
C PRO A 97 -18.31 -9.74 24.67
N THR A 98 -19.43 -9.37 25.25
CA THR A 98 -20.48 -8.61 24.55
C THR A 98 -20.01 -7.18 24.29
N GLU A 99 -20.69 -6.50 23.37
CA GLU A 99 -20.40 -5.09 23.09
C GLU A 99 -20.64 -4.19 24.30
N ASP A 100 -21.66 -4.49 25.10
CA ASP A 100 -22.03 -3.66 26.25
C ASP A 100 -21.04 -3.85 27.39
N GLU A 101 -20.65 -5.10 27.70
CA GLU A 101 -19.54 -5.40 28.62
C GLU A 101 -18.25 -4.69 28.19
N THR A 102 -17.94 -4.71 26.89
CA THR A 102 -16.74 -4.05 26.36
C THR A 102 -16.82 -2.54 26.47
N LYS A 103 -17.96 -1.93 26.13
CA LYS A 103 -18.14 -0.48 26.24
C LYS A 103 -18.05 -0.03 27.69
N ASP A 104 -18.68 -0.75 28.60
CA ASP A 104 -18.64 -0.47 30.03
C ASP A 104 -17.21 -0.58 30.57
N PHE A 105 -16.47 -1.61 30.16
CA PHE A 105 -15.07 -1.77 30.53
C PHE A 105 -14.20 -0.59 30.08
N PHE A 106 -14.39 -0.07 28.86
CA PHE A 106 -13.56 0.99 28.28
C PHE A 106 -14.00 2.42 28.62
N LYS A 107 -15.04 2.64 29.44
CA LYS A 107 -15.51 4.00 29.82
C LYS A 107 -14.44 4.81 30.56
N ASP A 108 -13.72 4.16 31.47
CA ASP A 108 -12.80 4.83 32.39
C ASP A 108 -11.31 4.49 32.11
N VAL A 109 -11.03 3.95 30.92
CA VAL A 109 -9.67 3.53 30.54
C VAL A 109 -8.91 4.70 29.93
N SER A 110 -7.76 5.02 30.50
CA SER A 110 -6.78 5.94 29.91
C SER A 110 -5.95 5.27 28.82
N TYR A 111 -5.57 6.04 27.80
CA TYR A 111 -4.74 5.59 26.68
C TYR A 111 -3.37 6.30 26.71
N PRO A 112 -2.26 5.62 26.38
CA PRO A 112 -2.12 4.20 26.05
C PRO A 112 -2.55 3.27 27.19
N ILE A 113 -3.09 2.09 26.86
CA ILE A 113 -3.60 1.15 27.87
C ILE A 113 -2.45 0.70 28.78
N SER A 114 -2.53 1.07 30.05
CA SER A 114 -1.57 0.71 31.10
C SER A 114 -2.13 -0.31 32.11
N ILE A 115 -3.45 -0.57 32.05
CA ILE A 115 -4.12 -1.56 32.89
C ILE A 115 -4.06 -2.95 32.24
N GLN A 116 -4.17 -3.98 33.07
CA GLN A 116 -4.24 -5.36 32.59
C GLN A 116 -5.60 -5.62 31.92
N ILE A 117 -5.59 -5.88 30.62
CA ILE A 117 -6.79 -6.20 29.84
C ILE A 117 -6.61 -7.51 29.09
N THR A 118 -7.71 -8.18 28.76
CA THR A 118 -7.64 -9.34 27.86
C THR A 118 -7.68 -8.89 26.40
N ILE A 119 -7.03 -9.67 25.54
CA ILE A 119 -7.07 -9.46 24.09
C ILE A 119 -8.51 -9.48 23.55
N ASP A 120 -9.41 -10.20 24.21
CA ASP A 120 -10.81 -10.35 23.82
C ASP A 120 -11.57 -9.02 23.86
N HIS A 121 -11.42 -8.23 24.94
CA HIS A 121 -12.01 -6.89 25.03
C HIS A 121 -11.44 -5.96 23.95
N LEU A 122 -10.13 -6.03 23.70
CA LEU A 122 -9.48 -5.21 22.68
C LEU A 122 -9.95 -5.54 21.25
N ILE A 123 -10.23 -6.81 20.96
CA ILE A 123 -10.78 -7.25 19.66
C ILE A 123 -12.17 -6.63 19.44
N ILE A 124 -13.06 -6.71 20.43
CA ILE A 124 -14.41 -6.15 20.31
C ILE A 124 -14.36 -4.61 20.22
N LYS A 125 -13.53 -3.96 21.03
CA LYS A 125 -13.31 -2.51 20.93
C LYS A 125 -12.80 -2.12 19.54
N SER A 126 -11.83 -2.85 19.00
CA SER A 126 -11.30 -2.60 17.65
C SER A 126 -12.35 -2.82 16.56
N GLU A 127 -13.21 -3.83 16.71
CA GLU A 127 -14.34 -4.04 15.81
C GLU A 127 -15.30 -2.83 15.82
N LEU A 128 -15.63 -2.31 17.01
CA LEU A 128 -16.50 -1.14 17.19
C LEU A 128 -15.91 0.10 16.50
N GLU A 129 -14.63 0.39 16.73
CA GLU A 129 -13.94 1.52 16.10
C GLU A 129 -13.90 1.41 14.57
N MET A 130 -13.84 0.19 14.02
CA MET A 130 -13.84 -0.04 12.58
C MET A 130 -15.22 0.10 11.92
N ARG A 131 -16.33 0.13 12.67
CA ARG A 131 -17.69 0.21 12.08
C ARG A 131 -17.91 1.48 11.27
N GLY A 132 -17.35 2.59 11.73
CA GLY A 132 -17.43 3.88 11.03
C GLY A 132 -16.86 3.84 9.60
N LEU A 133 -15.96 2.90 9.32
CA LEU A 133 -15.35 2.73 7.99
C LEU A 133 -16.32 2.15 6.95
N LYS A 134 -17.46 1.57 7.36
CA LYS A 134 -18.46 0.93 6.49
C LYS A 134 -17.85 -0.13 5.55
N LEU A 135 -16.93 -0.94 6.08
CA LEU A 135 -16.31 -2.05 5.34
C LEU A 135 -17.34 -3.12 4.99
N SER A 136 -17.10 -3.87 3.90
CA SER A 136 -17.95 -5.01 3.54
C SER A 136 -17.93 -6.09 4.62
N SER A 137 -19.01 -6.86 4.73
CA SER A 137 -19.12 -7.99 5.66
C SER A 137 -17.99 -9.00 5.47
N SER A 138 -17.62 -9.29 4.22
CA SER A 138 -16.48 -10.16 3.88
C SER A 138 -15.15 -9.61 4.41
N THR A 139 -14.90 -8.30 4.26
CA THR A 139 -13.67 -7.66 4.77
C THR A 139 -13.61 -7.72 6.30
N ILE A 140 -14.71 -7.40 6.98
CA ILE A 140 -14.80 -7.51 8.45
C ILE A 140 -14.59 -8.96 8.89
N GLY A 141 -15.19 -9.93 8.20
CA GLY A 141 -14.98 -11.36 8.48
C GLY A 141 -13.51 -11.77 8.40
N GLN A 142 -12.76 -11.25 7.43
CA GLN A 142 -11.32 -11.50 7.33
C GLN A 142 -10.55 -10.89 8.51
N TYR A 143 -10.91 -9.69 8.99
CA TYR A 143 -10.30 -9.11 10.21
C TYR A 143 -10.62 -9.97 11.43
N LYS A 144 -11.88 -10.39 11.59
CA LYS A 144 -12.29 -11.29 12.68
C LYS A 144 -11.49 -12.59 12.69
N HIS A 145 -11.31 -13.22 11.53
CA HIS A 145 -10.49 -14.42 11.44
C HIS A 145 -9.04 -14.16 11.85
N SER A 146 -8.43 -13.07 11.39
CA SER A 146 -7.07 -12.69 11.80
C SER A 146 -6.97 -12.37 13.29
N TRP A 147 -7.97 -11.69 13.87
CA TRP A 147 -8.02 -11.41 15.31
C TRP A 147 -8.19 -12.67 16.16
N LEU A 148 -8.95 -13.66 15.69
CA LEU A 148 -9.04 -14.96 16.36
C LEU A 148 -7.72 -15.74 16.28
N ASP A 149 -6.99 -15.67 15.15
CA ASP A 149 -5.62 -16.23 15.06
C ASP A 149 -4.67 -15.54 16.07
N ILE A 150 -4.80 -14.21 16.26
CA ILE A 150 -4.03 -13.44 17.25
C ILE A 150 -4.44 -13.82 18.68
N ARG A 151 -5.73 -13.95 18.96
CA ARG A 151 -6.25 -14.39 20.25
C ARG A 151 -5.66 -15.73 20.68
N ASP A 152 -5.64 -16.70 19.76
CA ASP A 152 -5.07 -18.02 20.03
C ASP A 152 -3.56 -17.93 20.35
N TYR A 153 -2.84 -17.03 19.69
CA TYR A 153 -1.43 -16.75 19.98
C TYR A 153 -1.25 -16.18 21.41
N PHE A 154 -2.09 -15.21 21.79
CA PHE A 154 -2.10 -14.62 23.13
C PHE A 154 -2.44 -15.62 24.23
N ASN A 155 -3.41 -16.50 23.98
CA ASN A 155 -3.79 -17.55 24.93
C ASN A 155 -2.64 -18.54 25.20
N LYS A 156 -1.77 -18.78 24.22
CA LYS A 156 -0.60 -19.65 24.40
C LYS A 156 0.56 -18.96 25.11
N GLN A 157 0.82 -17.69 24.82
CA GLN A 157 2.00 -16.99 25.31
C GLN A 157 1.79 -16.26 26.63
N ASN A 158 0.61 -15.65 26.82
CA ASN A 158 0.38 -14.71 27.94
C ASN A 158 -1.02 -14.86 28.56
N ALA A 159 -1.56 -16.08 28.59
CA ALA A 159 -2.88 -16.38 29.16
C ALA A 159 -4.02 -15.46 28.67
N GLY A 160 -3.92 -14.94 27.43
CA GLY A 160 -4.92 -14.05 26.84
C GLY A 160 -4.82 -12.58 27.25
N ILE A 161 -3.85 -12.21 28.09
CA ILE A 161 -3.62 -10.83 28.55
C ILE A 161 -2.88 -10.03 27.47
N TYR A 162 -3.42 -8.87 27.12
CA TYR A 162 -2.80 -7.97 26.16
C TYR A 162 -1.47 -7.42 26.69
N ALA A 163 -0.47 -7.39 25.81
CA ALA A 163 0.82 -6.74 25.98
C ALA A 163 1.31 -6.34 24.58
N SER A 164 1.82 -5.11 24.44
CA SER A 164 2.33 -4.58 23.17
C SER A 164 3.44 -5.44 22.60
N GLU A 165 4.32 -5.94 23.45
CA GLU A 165 5.52 -6.70 23.12
C GLU A 165 5.14 -8.05 22.48
N VAL A 166 4.13 -8.72 23.03
CA VAL A 166 3.62 -10.00 22.51
C VAL A 166 3.01 -9.82 21.12
N LEU A 167 2.30 -8.71 20.88
CA LEU A 167 1.72 -8.42 19.56
C LEU A 167 2.80 -8.03 18.53
N GLN A 168 3.86 -7.33 18.95
CA GLN A 168 5.03 -7.06 18.11
C GLN A 168 5.79 -8.35 17.77
N GLN A 169 5.95 -9.26 18.75
CA GLN A 169 6.54 -10.58 18.52
C GLN A 169 5.73 -11.37 17.48
N TYR A 170 4.40 -11.38 17.59
CA TYR A 170 3.54 -11.99 16.58
C TYR A 170 3.78 -11.42 15.17
N ILE A 171 3.90 -10.09 15.04
CA ILE A 171 4.20 -9.44 13.76
C ILE A 171 5.56 -9.88 13.22
N SER A 172 6.58 -9.95 14.07
CA SER A 172 7.92 -10.42 13.71
C SER A 172 7.90 -11.87 13.19
N GLU A 173 7.20 -12.77 13.89
CA GLU A 173 7.07 -14.17 13.50
C GLU A 173 6.39 -14.33 12.13
N ILE A 174 5.27 -13.65 11.88
CA ILE A 174 4.59 -13.74 10.57
C ILE A 174 5.42 -13.12 9.44
N ASN A 175 6.25 -12.10 9.73
CA ASN A 175 7.21 -11.57 8.77
C ASN A 175 8.30 -12.61 8.43
N GLY A 176 8.81 -13.32 9.43
CA GLY A 176 9.77 -14.43 9.24
C GLY A 176 9.17 -15.61 8.46
N LEU A 177 7.90 -15.96 8.68
CA LEU A 177 7.22 -16.97 7.87
C LEU A 177 7.05 -16.51 6.41
N ARG A 178 6.80 -15.21 6.20
CA ARG A 178 6.68 -14.65 4.85
C ARG A 178 8.03 -14.64 4.12
N SER A 179 9.12 -14.27 4.79
CA SER A 179 10.45 -14.28 4.17
C SER A 179 10.89 -15.69 3.78
N LYS A 180 10.51 -16.71 4.56
CA LYS A 180 10.72 -18.13 4.27
C LYS A 180 9.72 -18.71 3.26
N CYS A 181 8.84 -17.90 2.66
CA CYS A 181 7.78 -18.34 1.74
C CYS A 181 6.78 -19.37 2.32
N LEU A 182 6.70 -19.51 3.64
CA LEU A 182 5.78 -20.42 4.34
C LEU A 182 4.38 -19.81 4.56
N MET A 183 4.21 -18.53 4.21
CA MET A 183 2.95 -17.80 4.36
C MET A 183 2.55 -17.08 3.08
N ASN A 184 1.29 -17.27 2.69
CA ASN A 184 0.68 -16.57 1.56
C ASN A 184 0.65 -15.06 1.79
N GLU A 185 0.98 -14.29 0.75
CA GLU A 185 1.11 -12.83 0.84
C GLU A 185 -0.18 -12.14 1.31
N TRP A 186 -1.34 -12.58 0.83
CA TRP A 186 -2.61 -11.99 1.23
C TRP A 186 -2.92 -12.26 2.71
N LYS A 187 -2.62 -13.46 3.22
CA LYS A 187 -2.83 -13.81 4.64
C LYS A 187 -1.86 -13.03 5.51
N TRP A 188 -0.59 -12.93 5.11
CA TRP A 188 0.41 -12.10 5.77
C TRP A 188 -0.03 -10.63 5.87
N LYS A 189 -0.45 -10.03 4.75
CA LYS A 189 -0.97 -8.65 4.73
C LYS A 189 -2.15 -8.47 5.65
N MET A 190 -3.06 -9.45 5.72
CA MET A 190 -4.26 -9.34 6.54
C MET A 190 -3.97 -9.48 8.03
N ASN A 191 -3.21 -10.49 8.42
CA ASN A 191 -2.81 -10.70 9.82
C ASN A 191 -2.01 -9.52 10.35
N ARG A 192 -1.07 -9.00 9.55
CA ARG A 192 -0.32 -7.80 9.90
C ARG A 192 -1.23 -6.58 10.05
N LYS A 193 -2.20 -6.40 9.15
CA LYS A 193 -3.20 -5.32 9.27
C LYS A 193 -3.99 -5.42 10.56
N ALA A 194 -4.55 -6.60 10.84
CA ALA A 194 -5.34 -6.85 12.03
C ALA A 194 -4.56 -6.57 13.32
N ALA A 195 -3.28 -6.96 13.38
CA ALA A 195 -2.40 -6.66 14.51
C ALA A 195 -2.15 -5.15 14.68
N HIS A 196 -1.89 -4.41 13.60
CA HIS A 196 -1.72 -2.96 13.70
C HIS A 196 -3.00 -2.22 14.12
N VAL A 197 -4.20 -2.72 13.77
CA VAL A 197 -5.44 -2.15 14.31
C VAL A 197 -5.45 -2.26 15.84
N LEU A 198 -5.17 -3.46 16.37
CA LEU A 198 -5.16 -3.68 17.82
C LEU A 198 -4.12 -2.79 18.53
N LEU A 199 -2.93 -2.64 17.95
CA LEU A 199 -1.89 -1.73 18.49
C LEU A 199 -2.39 -0.29 18.54
N GLU A 200 -2.97 0.23 17.46
CA GLU A 200 -3.43 1.62 17.39
C GLU A 200 -4.61 1.89 18.34
N VAL A 201 -5.54 0.94 18.45
CA VAL A 201 -6.68 1.06 19.38
C VAL A 201 -6.22 0.95 20.82
N ALA A 202 -5.21 0.13 21.12
CA ALA A 202 -4.64 0.06 22.47
C ALA A 202 -3.86 1.32 22.85
N ASP A 203 -3.23 1.98 21.87
CA ASP A 203 -2.44 3.19 22.09
C ASP A 203 -3.30 4.46 22.16
N THR A 204 -4.37 4.53 21.37
CA THR A 204 -5.14 5.79 21.17
C THR A 204 -6.63 5.69 21.47
N GLY A 205 -7.15 4.48 21.69
CA GLY A 205 -8.59 4.23 21.90
C GLY A 205 -9.47 4.32 20.67
N THR A 206 -8.90 4.73 19.52
CA THR A 206 -9.61 4.91 18.25
C THR A 206 -8.83 4.23 17.12
N PHE A 207 -9.46 4.07 15.95
CA PHE A 207 -8.76 3.56 14.77
C PHE A 207 -8.92 4.49 13.57
N ASN A 208 -7.79 5.00 13.06
CA ASN A 208 -7.77 5.79 11.85
C ASN A 208 -7.20 4.98 10.68
N TRP A 209 -8.04 4.71 9.68
CA TRP A 209 -7.58 3.96 8.51
C TRP A 209 -6.45 4.70 7.79
N LYS A 210 -5.28 4.06 7.73
CA LYS A 210 -4.09 4.57 7.04
C LYS A 210 -3.28 3.43 6.43
N PRO A 211 -2.48 3.70 5.38
CA PRO A 211 -1.49 2.74 4.91
C PRO A 211 -0.52 2.41 6.05
N ILE A 212 -0.30 1.12 6.28
CA ILE A 212 0.69 0.67 7.27
C ILE A 212 2.06 1.04 6.72
N GLN A 213 2.71 1.97 7.39
CA GLN A 213 4.11 2.26 7.14
C GLN A 213 4.94 1.12 7.76
N GLN A 214 5.99 0.69 7.05
CA GLN A 214 6.98 -0.17 7.67
C GLN A 214 7.77 0.70 8.65
N ASN A 215 7.36 0.69 9.92
CA ASN A 215 8.22 1.14 11.00
C ASN A 215 9.26 0.04 11.23
N LEU A 216 10.43 0.24 10.62
CA LEU A 216 11.66 -0.40 11.05
C LEU A 216 12.25 0.56 12.07
N SER A 217 11.69 0.60 13.29
CA SER A 217 12.43 1.20 14.40
C SER A 217 13.61 0.28 14.69
N PHE A 218 14.79 0.86 14.89
CA PHE A 218 15.96 0.06 15.28
C PHE A 218 15.75 -0.49 16.70
N THR A 219 16.29 -1.67 16.96
CA THR A 219 16.33 -2.23 18.32
C THR A 219 17.36 -1.50 19.17
N ASP A 220 18.41 -0.99 18.53
CA ASP A 220 19.45 -0.19 19.13
C ASP A 220 19.00 1.28 19.30
N HIS A 221 19.19 1.81 20.52
CA HIS A 221 18.73 3.15 20.87
C HIS A 221 19.55 4.22 20.14
N ASP A 222 20.86 4.03 20.05
CA ASP A 222 21.79 4.99 19.49
C ASP A 222 21.58 5.14 17.97
N LEU A 223 21.30 4.04 17.26
CA LEU A 223 20.90 4.09 15.84
C LEU A 223 19.58 4.83 15.61
N GLU A 224 18.59 4.69 16.50
CA GLU A 224 17.31 5.40 16.37
C GLU A 224 17.47 6.90 16.71
N GLU A 225 18.33 7.23 17.67
CA GLU A 225 18.73 8.62 17.95
C GLU A 225 19.43 9.24 16.73
N LEU A 226 20.44 8.57 16.16
CA LEU A 226 21.15 9.01 14.97
C LEU A 226 20.21 9.22 13.78
N ARG A 227 19.26 8.30 13.57
CA ARG A 227 18.23 8.44 12.54
C ARG A 227 17.36 9.67 12.78
N THR A 228 16.99 9.94 14.03
CA THR A 228 16.19 11.11 14.40
C THR A 228 16.97 12.40 14.10
N ILE A 229 18.25 12.46 14.44
CA ILE A 229 19.15 13.58 14.09
C ILE A 229 19.22 13.77 12.57
N TYR A 230 19.37 12.68 11.81
CA TYR A 230 19.38 12.72 10.35
C TYR A 230 18.08 13.31 9.77
N ILE A 231 16.93 12.85 10.25
CA ILE A 231 15.62 13.34 9.79
C ILE A 231 15.41 14.82 10.16
N ASN A 232 15.85 15.25 11.33
CA ASN A 232 15.77 16.65 11.76
C ASN A 232 16.65 17.54 10.86
N THR A 233 17.87 17.12 10.58
CA THR A 233 18.80 17.82 9.66
C THR A 233 18.19 17.98 8.26
N LEU A 234 17.45 16.98 7.77
CA LEU A 234 16.74 17.06 6.48
C LEU A 234 15.52 17.98 6.54
N SER A 235 14.85 18.05 7.69
CA SER A 235 13.69 18.92 7.91
C SER A 235 14.10 20.39 7.94
N GLU A 236 15.24 20.71 8.54
CA GLU A 236 15.84 22.06 8.56
C GLU A 236 16.18 22.57 7.14
N LYS A 237 16.45 21.65 6.20
CA LYS A 237 16.64 21.98 4.76
C LYS A 237 15.33 22.32 4.03
N ASN A 238 14.20 22.45 4.74
CA ASN A 238 12.87 22.71 4.18
C ASN A 238 12.43 21.69 3.11
N LEU A 239 12.88 20.44 3.24
CA LEU A 239 12.49 19.37 2.34
C LEU A 239 11.05 18.92 2.63
N SER A 240 10.31 18.55 1.58
CA SER A 240 8.96 18.01 1.75
C SER A 240 8.98 16.71 2.54
N LYS A 241 7.92 16.43 3.31
CA LYS A 241 7.77 15.17 4.07
C LYS A 241 7.91 13.91 3.18
N ALA A 242 7.43 13.96 1.95
CA ALA A 242 7.59 12.86 0.99
C ALA A 242 9.05 12.63 0.60
N THR A 243 9.83 13.71 0.44
CA THR A 243 11.27 13.63 0.18
C THR A 243 12.00 13.07 1.39
N ILE A 244 11.71 13.58 2.59
CA ILE A 244 12.31 13.09 3.85
C ILE A 244 12.03 11.60 4.05
N ASN A 245 10.80 11.14 3.81
CA ASN A 245 10.46 9.72 3.87
C ASN A 245 11.26 8.86 2.89
N LEU A 246 11.64 9.38 1.72
CA LEU A 246 12.50 8.68 0.79
C LEU A 246 13.94 8.60 1.29
N TYR A 247 14.45 9.67 1.92
CA TYR A 247 15.77 9.69 2.55
C TYR A 247 15.83 8.71 3.72
N ASP A 248 14.80 8.70 4.56
CA ASP A 248 14.65 7.75 5.67
C ASP A 248 14.55 6.30 5.18
N TYR A 249 13.81 6.05 4.10
CA TYR A 249 13.77 4.74 3.46
C TYR A 249 15.17 4.30 3.02
N VAL A 250 15.96 5.18 2.40
CA VAL A 250 17.33 4.84 1.99
C VAL A 250 18.21 4.58 3.21
N PHE A 251 18.12 5.40 4.27
CA PHE A 251 18.81 5.17 5.55
C PHE A 251 18.55 3.75 6.07
N ARG A 252 17.27 3.44 6.32
CA ARG A 252 16.85 2.14 6.87
C ARG A 252 17.22 0.98 5.96
N LYS A 253 17.07 1.17 4.65
CA LYS A 253 17.36 0.12 3.69
C LYS A 253 18.85 -0.15 3.55
N THR A 254 19.70 0.86 3.65
CA THR A 254 21.17 0.71 3.70
C THR A 254 21.59 -0.16 4.86
N LEU A 255 21.16 0.16 6.10
CA LEU A 255 21.47 -0.62 7.29
C LEU A 255 20.96 -2.07 7.15
N SER A 256 19.73 -2.25 6.68
CA SER A 256 19.16 -3.57 6.43
C SER A 256 19.92 -4.38 5.37
N LEU A 257 20.52 -3.74 4.36
CA LEU A 257 21.29 -4.42 3.31
C LEU A 257 22.72 -4.76 3.76
N ALA A 258 23.26 -3.99 4.70
CA ALA A 258 24.55 -4.22 5.33
C ALA A 258 24.45 -5.15 6.55
N GLU A 259 23.23 -5.57 6.94
CA GLU A 259 22.96 -6.36 8.14
C GLU A 259 23.41 -5.68 9.45
N ILE A 260 23.53 -4.35 9.44
CA ILE A 260 23.94 -3.53 10.60
C ILE A 260 22.82 -3.45 11.63
N GLN A 261 23.13 -3.80 12.87
CA GLN A 261 22.21 -3.78 14.02
C GLN A 261 22.66 -2.84 15.14
N THR A 262 23.93 -2.45 15.21
CA THR A 262 24.46 -1.53 16.23
C THR A 262 25.19 -0.33 15.62
N ILE A 263 25.43 0.71 16.42
CA ILE A 263 26.17 1.89 15.99
C ILE A 263 27.65 1.59 15.74
N GLU A 264 28.25 0.63 16.45
CA GLU A 264 29.64 0.22 16.25
C GLU A 264 29.84 -0.49 14.91
N GLU A 265 28.89 -1.34 14.51
CA GLU A 265 28.89 -1.96 13.18
C GLU A 265 28.74 -0.90 12.08
N LEU A 266 27.92 0.14 12.32
CA LEU A 266 27.80 1.27 11.39
C LEU A 266 29.09 2.08 11.29
N ALA A 267 29.79 2.28 12.41
CA ALA A 267 31.07 2.98 12.44
C ALA A 267 32.16 2.22 11.67
N GLY A 268 32.12 0.88 11.71
CA GLY A 268 33.02 -0.02 10.98
C GLY A 268 32.77 -0.11 9.47
N LEU A 269 31.78 0.61 8.92
CA LEU A 269 31.42 0.52 7.51
C LEU A 269 32.60 0.84 6.58
N SER A 270 32.92 -0.11 5.70
CA SER A 270 34.05 -0.05 4.78
C SER A 270 33.67 0.40 3.36
N TYR A 271 34.71 0.65 2.54
CA TYR A 271 34.55 0.93 1.12
C TYR A 271 33.94 -0.26 0.36
N GLU A 272 34.38 -1.47 0.68
CA GLU A 272 33.93 -2.73 0.11
C GLU A 272 32.45 -2.99 0.42
N GLU A 273 32.04 -2.82 1.69
CA GLU A 273 30.64 -2.97 2.10
C GLU A 273 29.75 -1.92 1.43
N THR A 274 30.23 -0.68 1.31
CA THR A 274 29.50 0.38 0.58
C THR A 274 29.27 -0.01 -0.89
N GLN A 275 30.25 -0.64 -1.55
CA GLN A 275 30.06 -1.17 -2.91
C GLN A 275 29.05 -2.32 -2.97
N LEU A 276 29.06 -3.22 -1.98
CA LEU A 276 28.08 -4.31 -1.87
C LEU A 276 26.65 -3.79 -1.65
N ILE A 277 26.49 -2.71 -0.87
CA ILE A 277 25.20 -2.03 -0.68
C ILE A 277 24.70 -1.45 -2.01
N ILE A 278 25.57 -0.78 -2.78
CA ILE A 278 25.23 -0.25 -4.11
C ILE A 278 24.81 -1.37 -5.06
N ALA A 279 25.55 -2.49 -5.08
CA ALA A 279 25.23 -3.67 -5.88
C ALA A 279 23.87 -4.25 -5.46
N SER A 280 23.60 -4.36 -4.16
CA SER A 280 22.34 -4.82 -3.59
C SER A 280 21.16 -3.90 -3.94
N PHE A 281 21.34 -2.58 -3.90
CA PHE A 281 20.33 -1.67 -4.41
C PHE A 281 20.07 -1.89 -5.90
N SER A 282 21.09 -2.20 -6.71
CA SER A 282 20.93 -2.42 -8.15
C SER A 282 20.15 -3.68 -8.51
N THR A 283 20.15 -4.70 -7.65
CA THR A 283 19.33 -5.91 -7.86
C THR A 283 17.85 -5.66 -7.52
N ILE A 284 17.58 -4.74 -6.60
CA ILE A 284 16.22 -4.41 -6.13
C ILE A 284 15.60 -3.28 -6.96
N CYS A 285 16.41 -2.33 -7.42
CA CYS A 285 15.97 -1.09 -8.07
C CYS A 285 16.23 -1.09 -9.58
N ASN A 286 15.28 -0.55 -10.34
CA ASN A 286 15.53 -0.27 -11.76
C ASN A 286 16.48 0.92 -11.96
N LYS A 287 16.97 1.11 -13.20
CA LYS A 287 17.93 2.17 -13.56
C LYS A 287 17.48 3.59 -13.16
N ARG A 288 16.17 3.91 -13.26
CA ARG A 288 15.62 5.23 -12.89
C ARG A 288 15.59 5.41 -11.37
N SER A 289 15.17 4.39 -10.64
CA SER A 289 15.21 4.38 -9.18
C SER A 289 16.66 4.56 -8.69
N MET A 290 17.63 3.86 -9.27
CA MET A 290 19.04 4.02 -8.93
C MET A 290 19.55 5.46 -9.13
N ALA A 291 19.08 6.17 -10.16
CA ALA A 291 19.44 7.58 -10.36
C ALA A 291 18.93 8.51 -9.24
N THR A 292 17.90 8.09 -8.50
CA THR A 292 17.38 8.80 -7.33
C THR A 292 18.04 8.33 -6.04
N ILE A 293 18.26 7.01 -5.88
CA ILE A 293 18.83 6.42 -4.67
C ILE A 293 20.30 6.79 -4.48
N LEU A 294 21.12 6.80 -5.53
CA LEU A 294 22.57 7.05 -5.39
C LEU A 294 22.89 8.44 -4.82
N PRO A 295 22.29 9.56 -5.27
CA PRO A 295 22.48 10.86 -4.64
C PRO A 295 22.06 10.90 -3.16
N ILE A 296 20.98 10.21 -2.81
CA ILE A 296 20.49 10.14 -1.42
C ILE A 296 21.46 9.35 -0.56
N LEU A 297 21.93 8.20 -1.06
CA LEU A 297 22.95 7.40 -0.38
C LEU A 297 24.24 8.20 -0.20
N ARG A 298 24.64 9.03 -1.18
CA ARG A 298 25.78 9.94 -1.02
C ARG A 298 25.55 10.93 0.10
N SER A 299 24.39 11.60 0.11
CA SER A 299 24.02 12.52 1.19
C SER A 299 24.01 11.85 2.57
N LEU A 300 23.59 10.58 2.64
CA LEU A 300 23.64 9.79 3.87
C LEU A 300 25.08 9.55 4.33
N LEU A 301 25.95 9.03 3.46
CA LEU A 301 27.35 8.75 3.80
C LEU A 301 28.10 10.03 4.18
N THR A 302 27.80 11.17 3.53
CA THR A 302 28.33 12.47 3.93
C THR A 302 27.86 12.85 5.33
N PHE A 303 26.57 12.67 5.64
CA PHE A 303 26.03 12.94 6.99
C PHE A 303 26.70 12.08 8.06
N LEU A 304 26.92 10.79 7.82
CA LEU A 304 27.58 9.89 8.77
C LEU A 304 29.01 10.34 9.08
N PHE A 305 29.75 10.79 8.06
CA PHE A 305 31.09 11.34 8.23
C PHE A 305 31.09 12.69 8.97
N GLU A 306 30.21 13.62 8.59
CA GLU A 306 30.11 14.95 9.22
C GLU A 306 29.72 14.89 10.71
N ASN A 307 28.99 13.85 11.12
CA ASN A 307 28.61 13.60 12.51
C ASN A 307 29.59 12.68 13.25
N ASN A 308 30.77 12.40 12.67
CA ASN A 308 31.82 11.55 13.23
C ASN A 308 31.36 10.13 13.59
N VAL A 309 30.37 9.58 12.86
CA VAL A 309 29.94 8.18 13.03
C VAL A 309 30.92 7.24 12.33
N THR A 310 31.39 7.61 11.14
CA THR A 310 32.37 6.85 10.36
C THR A 310 33.70 7.60 10.29
N ASP A 311 34.82 6.88 10.43
CA ASP A 311 36.17 7.47 10.38
C ASP A 311 36.54 8.06 9.01
N TYR A 312 35.96 7.53 7.94
CA TYR A 312 36.27 7.92 6.56
C TYR A 312 35.04 8.41 5.82
N ASN A 313 35.24 9.36 4.90
CA ASN A 313 34.17 9.84 4.04
C ASN A 313 33.89 8.86 2.88
N LEU A 314 33.00 7.90 3.13
CA LEU A 314 32.59 6.88 2.16
C LEU A 314 31.74 7.43 0.99
N SER A 315 31.29 8.69 1.05
CA SER A 315 30.46 9.29 0.00
C SER A 315 31.18 9.35 -1.37
N ASN A 316 32.52 9.33 -1.35
CA ASN A 316 33.39 9.32 -2.51
C ASN A 316 33.29 8.03 -3.35
N VAL A 317 32.83 6.92 -2.76
CA VAL A 317 32.59 5.66 -3.48
C VAL A 317 31.50 5.81 -4.53
N ILE A 318 30.54 6.71 -4.27
CA ILE A 318 29.44 6.93 -5.18
C ILE A 318 29.92 7.85 -6.29
N MET A 319 30.37 7.25 -7.38
CA MET A 319 30.63 7.99 -8.61
C MET A 319 29.34 8.61 -9.13
N SER A 320 29.36 9.89 -9.51
CA SER A 320 28.23 10.48 -10.24
C SER A 320 28.08 9.75 -11.56
N ARG A 321 26.95 9.06 -11.77
CA ARG A 321 26.64 8.52 -13.09
C ARG A 321 26.66 9.66 -14.10
N PHE A 322 27.47 9.52 -15.13
CA PHE A 322 27.29 10.25 -16.38
C PHE A 322 25.96 9.79 -16.97
N ILE A 323 24.87 10.49 -16.64
CA ILE A 323 23.56 10.26 -17.26
C ILE A 323 23.61 11.03 -18.58
N GLN A 324 23.90 10.32 -19.66
CA GLN A 324 23.60 10.83 -20.99
C GLN A 324 22.08 11.02 -21.04
N LYS A 325 21.60 12.27 -20.91
CA LYS A 325 20.19 12.63 -21.05
C LYS A 325 19.78 12.53 -22.53
N GLY A 326 19.81 11.31 -23.08
CA GLY A 326 19.56 11.05 -24.50
C GLY A 326 18.13 10.65 -24.84
N ASN A 327 17.23 10.50 -23.87
CA ASN A 327 15.87 10.06 -24.14
C ASN A 327 14.92 11.24 -24.25
N ILE A 328 14.42 11.47 -25.47
CA ILE A 328 13.27 12.33 -25.74
C ILE A 328 12.07 11.81 -24.91
N SER A 329 11.32 12.73 -24.31
CA SER A 329 10.19 12.36 -23.46
C SER A 329 9.12 11.62 -24.27
N ALA A 330 8.52 10.60 -23.66
CA ALA A 330 7.48 9.83 -24.32
C ALA A 330 6.16 10.61 -24.40
N TYR A 331 5.42 10.46 -25.49
CA TYR A 331 4.12 11.09 -25.73
C TYR A 331 3.19 10.16 -26.52
N LEU A 332 1.89 10.48 -26.58
CA LEU A 332 0.91 9.75 -27.39
C LEU A 332 0.85 10.30 -28.81
N SER A 333 0.70 9.40 -29.79
CA SER A 333 0.33 9.79 -31.15
C SER A 333 -1.08 10.38 -31.17
N VAL A 334 -1.39 11.21 -32.18
CA VAL A 334 -2.73 11.80 -32.36
C VAL A 334 -3.80 10.71 -32.48
N GLU A 335 -3.47 9.62 -33.17
CA GLU A 335 -4.37 8.47 -33.36
C GLU A 335 -4.61 7.71 -32.05
N ASP A 336 -3.57 7.48 -31.24
CA ASP A 336 -3.74 6.87 -29.93
C ASP A 336 -4.47 7.77 -28.94
N GLU A 337 -4.30 9.08 -29.03
CA GLU A 337 -5.09 10.04 -28.25
C GLU A 337 -6.58 9.96 -28.62
N ARG A 338 -6.91 9.90 -29.92
CA ARG A 338 -8.29 9.72 -30.41
C ARG A 338 -8.89 8.41 -29.88
N ARG A 339 -8.19 7.29 -30.06
CA ARG A 339 -8.61 5.96 -29.55
C ARG A 339 -8.79 5.96 -28.03
N LEU A 340 -7.93 6.66 -27.31
CA LEU A 340 -8.04 6.81 -25.86
C LEU A 340 -9.33 7.53 -25.48
N ILE A 341 -9.62 8.68 -26.12
CA ILE A 341 -10.82 9.49 -25.88
C ILE A 341 -12.09 8.69 -26.18
N GLU A 342 -12.15 8.00 -27.32
CA GLU A 342 -13.31 7.16 -27.70
C GLU A 342 -13.59 6.05 -26.67
N GLN A 343 -12.53 5.46 -26.09
CA GLN A 343 -12.69 4.43 -25.08
C GLN A 343 -13.21 4.96 -23.73
N LEU A 344 -13.06 6.27 -23.44
CA LEU A 344 -13.48 6.85 -22.16
C LEU A 344 -14.99 6.76 -21.93
N GLU A 345 -15.79 6.76 -22.99
CA GLU A 345 -17.26 6.62 -22.89
C GLU A 345 -17.69 5.25 -22.34
N GLN A 346 -16.81 4.25 -22.41
CA GLN A 346 -17.06 2.90 -21.89
C GLN A 346 -16.36 2.63 -20.55
N GLU A 347 -15.67 3.63 -20.00
CA GLU A 347 -15.02 3.54 -18.69
C GLU A 347 -15.92 4.15 -17.61
N SER A 348 -15.61 3.87 -16.33
CA SER A 348 -16.33 4.52 -15.24
C SER A 348 -16.19 6.04 -15.30
N MET A 349 -17.24 6.79 -14.92
CA MET A 349 -17.27 8.26 -14.88
C MET A 349 -16.05 8.84 -14.15
N ARG A 350 -15.64 8.18 -13.05
CA ARG A 350 -14.41 8.52 -12.31
C ARG A 350 -13.15 8.47 -13.18
N THR A 351 -12.98 7.40 -13.95
CA THR A 351 -11.83 7.23 -14.85
C THR A 351 -11.89 8.28 -15.95
N LYS A 352 -13.05 8.47 -16.60
CA LYS A 352 -13.24 9.49 -17.64
C LYS A 352 -12.80 10.88 -17.16
N ALA A 353 -13.30 11.33 -16.01
CA ALA A 353 -12.93 12.62 -15.42
C ALA A 353 -11.43 12.73 -15.08
N ILE A 354 -10.82 11.70 -14.48
CA ILE A 354 -9.38 11.68 -14.17
C ILE A 354 -8.53 11.80 -15.45
N ILE A 355 -8.86 11.03 -16.49
CA ILE A 355 -8.08 11.01 -17.72
C ILE A 355 -8.23 12.34 -18.46
N LEU A 356 -9.43 12.91 -18.54
CA LEU A 356 -9.66 14.21 -19.18
C LEU A 356 -8.87 15.33 -18.50
N LEU A 357 -8.89 15.40 -17.17
CA LEU A 357 -8.07 16.37 -16.42
C LEU A 357 -6.57 16.23 -16.74
N ALA A 358 -6.07 14.99 -16.77
CA ALA A 358 -4.66 14.72 -17.04
C ALA A 358 -4.28 14.99 -18.51
N LEU A 359 -5.18 14.73 -19.47
CA LEU A 359 -4.92 14.87 -20.91
C LEU A 359 -5.10 16.31 -21.42
N ARG A 360 -6.04 17.06 -20.85
CA ARG A 360 -6.36 18.43 -21.28
C ARG A 360 -5.60 19.50 -20.52
N PHE A 361 -5.44 19.33 -19.20
CA PHE A 361 -4.71 20.29 -18.35
C PHE A 361 -3.33 19.81 -17.93
N GLY A 362 -2.95 18.56 -18.24
CA GLY A 362 -1.60 18.06 -17.93
C GLY A 362 -1.35 17.93 -16.43
N LEU A 363 -2.38 17.78 -15.60
CA LEU A 363 -2.25 17.76 -14.14
C LEU A 363 -1.37 16.60 -13.66
N ARG A 364 -0.60 16.84 -12.58
CA ARG A 364 0.23 15.79 -11.96
C ARG A 364 -0.64 14.83 -11.16
N ASP A 365 -0.11 13.63 -10.91
CA ASP A 365 -0.79 12.57 -10.14
C ASP A 365 -1.27 13.06 -8.78
N SER A 366 -0.39 13.74 -8.04
CA SER A 366 -0.70 14.34 -6.75
C SER A 366 -1.79 15.40 -6.84
N ASP A 367 -1.78 16.21 -7.89
CA ASP A 367 -2.70 17.34 -8.05
C ASP A 367 -4.12 16.83 -8.32
N VAL A 368 -4.26 15.82 -9.20
CA VAL A 368 -5.54 15.13 -9.43
C VAL A 368 -6.06 14.48 -8.14
N CYS A 369 -5.21 13.77 -7.40
CA CYS A 369 -5.62 13.09 -6.16
C CYS A 369 -6.03 14.04 -5.03
N ASN A 370 -5.53 15.29 -5.05
CA ASN A 370 -5.80 16.30 -4.02
C ASN A 370 -6.85 17.34 -4.45
N LEU A 371 -7.43 17.22 -5.64
CA LEU A 371 -8.48 18.12 -6.11
C LEU A 371 -9.71 18.04 -5.21
N THR A 372 -10.23 19.21 -4.81
CA THR A 372 -11.36 19.31 -3.86
C THR A 372 -12.63 19.84 -4.54
N LEU A 373 -13.79 19.62 -3.94
CA LEU A 373 -15.05 20.17 -4.45
C LEU A 373 -15.03 21.70 -4.52
N GLN A 374 -14.33 22.35 -3.59
CA GLN A 374 -14.13 23.81 -3.58
C GLN A 374 -13.16 24.31 -4.66
N SER A 375 -12.40 23.40 -5.28
CA SER A 375 -11.54 23.74 -6.40
C SER A 375 -12.34 24.15 -7.66
N ILE A 376 -13.63 23.84 -7.72
CA ILE A 376 -14.48 24.14 -8.88
C ILE A 376 -15.42 25.30 -8.55
N ASP A 377 -15.29 26.39 -9.32
CA ASP A 377 -16.27 27.48 -9.34
C ASP A 377 -17.13 27.29 -10.58
N TRP A 378 -18.30 26.66 -10.38
CA TRP A 378 -19.26 26.38 -11.45
C TRP A 378 -19.86 27.66 -12.04
N ASN A 379 -20.00 28.72 -11.25
CA ASN A 379 -20.61 29.97 -11.70
C ASN A 379 -19.66 30.76 -12.61
N LYS A 380 -18.35 30.74 -12.30
CA LYS A 380 -17.33 31.41 -13.10
C LYS A 380 -16.65 30.49 -14.12
N GLU A 381 -17.09 29.24 -14.21
CA GLU A 381 -16.50 28.20 -15.07
C GLU A 381 -14.97 28.11 -14.90
N LYS A 382 -14.51 28.02 -13.65
CA LYS A 382 -13.07 28.00 -13.31
C LYS A 382 -12.71 26.82 -12.42
N LEU A 383 -11.52 26.27 -12.66
CA LEU A 383 -10.88 25.26 -11.83
C LEU A 383 -9.63 25.85 -11.18
N TYR A 384 -9.63 25.94 -9.86
CA TYR A 384 -8.53 26.46 -9.04
C TYR A 384 -7.73 25.30 -8.45
N LEU A 385 -6.42 25.34 -8.62
CA LEU A 385 -5.50 24.33 -8.11
C LEU A 385 -4.29 25.00 -7.46
N VAL A 386 -3.91 24.54 -6.27
CA VAL A 386 -2.57 24.76 -5.72
C VAL A 386 -1.76 23.50 -5.95
N GLN A 387 -0.72 23.60 -6.78
CA GLN A 387 0.10 22.46 -7.15
C GLN A 387 0.85 21.91 -5.94
N GLN A 388 0.74 20.60 -5.70
CA GLN A 388 1.28 19.96 -4.51
C GLN A 388 2.81 19.97 -4.45
N LYS A 389 3.47 19.93 -5.62
CA LYS A 389 4.94 19.86 -5.70
C LYS A 389 5.61 21.23 -5.56
N THR A 390 5.00 22.26 -6.11
CA THR A 390 5.61 23.60 -6.27
C THR A 390 4.97 24.65 -5.37
N GLY A 391 3.74 24.44 -4.90
CA GLY A 391 2.98 25.44 -4.16
C GLY A 391 2.30 26.49 -5.04
N GLU A 392 2.51 26.43 -6.36
CA GLU A 392 1.98 27.43 -7.30
C GLU A 392 0.47 27.33 -7.47
N SER A 393 -0.19 28.49 -7.50
CA SER A 393 -1.62 28.59 -7.80
C SER A 393 -1.84 28.68 -9.31
N ILE A 394 -2.75 27.85 -9.83
CA ILE A 394 -3.11 27.84 -11.23
C ILE A 394 -4.63 27.85 -11.36
N ILE A 395 -5.10 28.62 -12.33
CA ILE A 395 -6.50 28.73 -12.69
C ILE A 395 -6.66 28.22 -14.13
N PHE A 396 -7.46 27.19 -14.30
CA PHE A 396 -7.87 26.70 -15.61
C PHE A 396 -9.30 27.14 -15.92
N PRO A 397 -9.62 27.47 -17.19
CA PRO A 397 -11.01 27.53 -17.62
C PRO A 397 -11.63 26.14 -17.51
N LEU A 398 -12.82 26.01 -16.97
CA LEU A 398 -13.52 24.74 -16.85
C LEU A 398 -14.13 24.36 -18.21
N LEU A 399 -13.36 23.62 -19.01
CA LEU A 399 -13.81 23.15 -20.33
C LEU A 399 -15.09 22.30 -20.18
N PRO A 400 -16.11 22.45 -21.05
CA PRO A 400 -17.37 21.73 -20.94
C PRO A 400 -17.22 20.21 -20.83
N GLU A 401 -16.32 19.60 -21.60
CA GLU A 401 -16.06 18.15 -21.54
C GLU A 401 -15.56 17.70 -20.15
N ILE A 402 -14.79 18.54 -19.46
CA ILE A 402 -14.23 18.26 -18.14
C ILE A 402 -15.28 18.53 -17.06
N GLY A 403 -15.97 19.68 -17.15
CA GLY A 403 -17.04 20.06 -16.22
C GLY A 403 -18.14 19.01 -16.18
N ASN A 404 -18.60 18.57 -17.36
CA ASN A 404 -19.62 17.52 -17.48
C ASN A 404 -19.14 16.19 -16.90
N ALA A 405 -17.93 15.73 -17.23
CA ALA A 405 -17.40 14.47 -16.70
C ALA A 405 -17.22 14.52 -15.17
N LEU A 406 -16.79 15.66 -14.62
CA LEU A 406 -16.69 15.87 -13.17
C LEU A 406 -18.08 15.84 -12.52
N MET A 407 -19.05 16.53 -13.10
CA MET A 407 -20.42 16.60 -12.59
C MET A 407 -21.08 15.21 -12.61
N GLU A 408 -20.99 14.47 -13.72
CA GLU A 408 -21.51 13.09 -13.83
C GLU A 408 -20.92 12.19 -12.74
N TYR A 409 -19.60 12.24 -12.56
CA TYR A 409 -18.95 11.48 -11.50
C TYR A 409 -19.45 11.88 -10.11
N ILE A 410 -19.49 13.19 -9.81
CA ILE A 410 -19.89 13.71 -8.49
C ILE A 410 -21.33 13.35 -8.15
N LEU A 411 -22.25 13.44 -9.12
CA LEU A 411 -23.68 13.21 -8.91
C LEU A 411 -24.07 11.73 -8.93
N HIS A 412 -23.41 10.90 -9.75
CA HIS A 412 -23.91 9.56 -10.06
C HIS A 412 -23.00 8.40 -9.63
N GLU A 413 -21.69 8.59 -9.45
CA GLU A 413 -20.77 7.50 -9.06
C GLU A 413 -20.03 7.76 -7.72
N ARG A 414 -19.76 9.03 -7.37
CA ARG A 414 -19.03 9.38 -6.15
C ARG A 414 -19.88 9.05 -4.92
N HIS A 415 -19.31 8.32 -3.96
CA HIS A 415 -19.99 8.07 -2.69
C HIS A 415 -20.31 9.40 -1.98
N PRO A 416 -21.55 9.62 -1.48
CA PRO A 416 -21.90 10.80 -0.72
C PRO A 416 -21.21 10.78 0.64
N ARG A 417 -20.04 11.45 0.74
CA ARG A 417 -19.35 11.74 2.00
C ARG A 417 -19.39 13.25 2.22
N ILE A 418 -20.06 13.67 3.28
CA ILE A 418 -20.28 15.09 3.61
C ILE A 418 -19.00 15.70 4.19
N ASP A 419 -18.25 14.92 4.96
CA ASP A 419 -17.05 15.31 5.72
C ASP A 419 -15.74 15.16 4.93
N TYR A 420 -15.81 14.99 3.60
CA TYR A 420 -14.63 14.69 2.79
C TYR A 420 -14.55 15.57 1.54
N PRO A 421 -13.61 16.54 1.51
CA PRO A 421 -13.62 17.61 0.51
C PRO A 421 -13.10 17.14 -0.85
N TYR A 422 -12.40 16.01 -0.92
CA TYR A 422 -11.75 15.54 -2.14
C TYR A 422 -12.76 15.04 -3.18
N ILE A 423 -12.52 15.37 -4.45
CA ILE A 423 -13.37 14.92 -5.56
C ILE A 423 -13.23 13.41 -5.74
N PHE A 424 -12.02 12.92 -5.99
CA PHE A 424 -11.80 11.54 -6.40
C PHE A 424 -11.61 10.59 -5.21
N LEU A 425 -12.61 9.73 -5.01
CA LEU A 425 -12.65 8.75 -3.92
C LEU A 425 -12.35 7.34 -4.41
N ARG A 426 -11.91 6.47 -3.49
CA ARG A 426 -11.85 5.02 -3.70
C ARG A 426 -13.26 4.46 -3.90
N LYS A 427 -13.38 3.43 -4.73
CA LYS A 427 -14.65 2.73 -4.99
C LYS A 427 -15.08 1.79 -3.85
N GLN A 428 -14.15 1.51 -2.93
CA GLN A 428 -14.34 0.63 -1.79
C GLN A 428 -14.10 1.42 -0.51
N ALA A 429 -14.86 1.05 0.53
CA ALA A 429 -14.66 1.50 1.90
C ALA A 429 -13.17 1.41 2.33
N PRO A 430 -12.64 2.42 3.07
CA PRO A 430 -13.34 3.57 3.65
C PRO A 430 -13.63 4.76 2.73
N TYR A 431 -13.73 4.59 1.41
CA TYR A 431 -14.08 5.65 0.45
C TYR A 431 -13.23 6.93 0.57
N ASN A 432 -12.01 6.81 1.11
CA ASN A 432 -11.04 7.89 1.20
C ASN A 432 -10.58 8.30 -0.21
N LYS A 433 -9.84 9.41 -0.30
CA LYS A 433 -9.29 9.88 -1.57
C LYS A 433 -8.44 8.80 -2.22
N ILE A 434 -8.41 8.79 -3.55
CA ILE A 434 -7.45 7.95 -4.27
C ILE A 434 -6.02 8.38 -3.92
N SER A 435 -5.12 7.41 -3.77
CA SER A 435 -3.71 7.68 -3.47
C SER A 435 -2.87 7.93 -4.71
N SER A 436 -3.35 7.47 -5.87
CA SER A 436 -2.69 7.69 -7.16
C SER A 436 -3.71 7.53 -8.29
N ALA A 437 -3.55 8.37 -9.33
CA ALA A 437 -4.28 8.31 -10.58
C ALA A 437 -3.55 7.45 -11.65
N TYR A 438 -2.27 7.11 -11.43
CA TYR A 438 -1.46 6.25 -12.31
C TYR A 438 -2.16 4.94 -12.71
N PRO A 439 -2.80 4.16 -11.79
CA PRO A 439 -3.39 2.88 -12.17
C PRO A 439 -4.50 3.00 -13.20
N PHE A 440 -5.27 4.10 -13.16
CA PHE A 440 -6.35 4.36 -14.13
C PHE A 440 -5.77 4.55 -15.53
N CYS A 441 -4.74 5.38 -15.64
CA CYS A 441 -4.03 5.64 -16.89
C CYS A 441 -3.35 4.37 -17.41
N SER A 442 -2.57 3.68 -16.58
CA SER A 442 -1.83 2.49 -16.98
C SER A 442 -2.78 1.35 -17.39
N LYS A 443 -3.90 1.16 -16.70
CA LYS A 443 -4.89 0.13 -17.04
C LYS A 443 -5.50 0.40 -18.41
N LEU A 444 -5.88 1.64 -18.68
CA LEU A 444 -6.51 2.02 -19.94
C LEU A 444 -5.53 1.91 -21.13
N LEU A 445 -4.30 2.41 -20.97
CA LEU A 445 -3.24 2.27 -21.98
C LEU A 445 -2.94 0.79 -22.29
N ASN A 446 -2.90 -0.06 -21.25
CA ASN A 446 -2.71 -1.51 -21.43
C ASN A 446 -3.90 -2.17 -22.14
N LYS A 447 -5.14 -1.80 -21.76
CA LYS A 447 -6.38 -2.31 -22.37
C LYS A 447 -6.41 -2.04 -23.88
N LEU A 448 -6.01 -0.83 -24.27
CA LEU A 448 -5.96 -0.39 -25.68
C LEU A 448 -4.68 -0.81 -26.41
N LYS A 449 -3.74 -1.46 -25.71
CA LYS A 449 -2.41 -1.84 -26.20
C LYS A 449 -1.64 -0.66 -26.81
N ILE A 450 -1.87 0.55 -26.30
CA ILE A 450 -1.21 1.77 -26.78
C ILE A 450 0.28 1.72 -26.41
N GLN A 451 1.14 1.98 -27.39
CA GLN A 451 2.58 2.12 -27.20
C GLN A 451 2.96 3.59 -27.39
N PRO A 452 3.46 4.27 -26.36
CA PRO A 452 3.91 5.65 -26.49
C PRO A 452 5.01 5.79 -27.54
N VAL A 453 5.03 6.95 -28.19
CA VAL A 453 6.18 7.37 -28.99
C VAL A 453 7.36 7.64 -28.04
N ASN A 454 8.58 7.30 -28.46
CA ASN A 454 9.83 7.56 -27.72
C ASN A 454 9.91 6.96 -26.30
N GLY A 455 9.16 5.91 -25.99
CA GLY A 455 9.38 5.16 -24.76
C GLY A 455 8.26 4.22 -24.33
N LYS A 456 8.37 3.73 -23.10
CA LYS A 456 7.41 2.78 -22.49
C LYS A 456 6.72 3.36 -21.25
N THR A 457 6.77 4.69 -21.08
CA THR A 457 6.20 5.37 -19.91
C THR A 457 4.68 5.22 -19.91
N LYS A 458 4.12 4.84 -18.77
CA LYS A 458 2.68 4.74 -18.55
C LYS A 458 2.33 5.70 -17.41
N GLY A 459 1.15 6.32 -17.42
CA GLY A 459 0.72 7.22 -16.35
C GLY A 459 0.57 8.69 -16.76
N LEU A 460 0.26 9.56 -15.80
CA LEU A 460 -0.15 10.93 -16.07
C LEU A 460 0.95 11.79 -16.69
N HIS A 461 2.22 11.50 -16.38
CA HIS A 461 3.34 12.20 -17.01
C HIS A 461 3.33 12.03 -18.53
N LEU A 462 2.91 10.87 -19.06
CA LEU A 462 2.75 10.66 -20.49
C LEU A 462 1.74 11.66 -21.09
N PHE A 463 0.59 11.83 -20.44
CA PHE A 463 -0.45 12.75 -20.90
C PHE A 463 -0.02 14.20 -20.80
N ARG A 464 0.70 14.57 -19.74
CA ARG A 464 1.31 15.90 -19.62
C ARG A 464 2.32 16.18 -20.74
N TYR A 465 3.19 15.23 -21.07
CA TYR A 465 4.11 15.37 -22.21
C TYR A 465 3.36 15.39 -23.55
N THR A 466 2.26 14.65 -23.68
CA THR A 466 1.40 14.69 -24.87
C THR A 466 0.75 16.07 -25.05
N LEU A 467 0.18 16.66 -24.00
CA LEU A 467 -0.34 18.03 -24.02
C LEU A 467 0.76 19.01 -24.44
N THR A 468 1.94 18.89 -23.84
CA THR A 468 3.06 19.79 -24.11
C THR A 468 3.52 19.67 -25.57
N HIS A 469 3.71 18.45 -26.07
CA HIS A 469 4.04 18.18 -27.46
C HIS A 469 2.99 18.80 -28.41
N ARG A 470 1.70 18.66 -28.10
CA ARG A 470 0.61 19.26 -28.89
C ARG A 470 0.67 20.79 -28.92
N LEU A 471 0.89 21.43 -27.77
CA LEU A 471 0.99 22.89 -27.68
C LEU A 471 2.21 23.43 -28.44
N LEU A 472 3.36 22.76 -28.31
CA LEU A 472 4.58 23.09 -29.05
C LEU A 472 4.36 22.91 -30.56
N SER A 473 3.78 21.78 -30.98
CA SER A 473 3.45 21.52 -32.39
C SER A 473 2.48 22.55 -32.97
N ALA A 474 1.59 23.11 -32.14
CA ALA A 474 0.69 24.20 -32.49
C ALA A 474 1.34 25.59 -32.45
N LYS A 475 2.66 25.68 -32.23
CA LYS A 475 3.45 26.91 -32.12
C LYS A 475 2.95 27.88 -31.04
N VAL A 476 2.38 27.34 -29.96
CA VAL A 476 2.00 28.14 -28.79
C VAL A 476 3.27 28.72 -28.16
N PRO A 477 3.29 30.03 -27.82
CA PRO A 477 4.47 30.64 -27.21
C PRO A 477 4.94 29.89 -25.96
N HIS A 478 6.26 29.69 -25.83
CA HIS A 478 6.83 28.88 -24.75
C HIS A 478 6.34 29.32 -23.36
N GLN A 479 6.27 30.62 -23.11
CA GLN A 479 5.78 31.16 -21.83
C GLN A 479 4.36 30.69 -21.50
N VAL A 480 3.47 30.63 -22.50
CA VAL A 480 2.10 30.14 -22.29
C VAL A 480 2.11 28.64 -21.95
N VAL A 481 3.00 27.86 -22.57
CA VAL A 481 3.18 26.44 -22.24
C VAL A 481 3.70 26.28 -20.81
N THR A 482 4.68 27.08 -20.38
CA THR A 482 5.22 27.02 -19.01
C THR A 482 4.17 27.41 -17.97
N ASP A 483 3.33 28.41 -18.28
CA ASP A 483 2.26 28.90 -17.41
C ASP A 483 1.16 27.83 -17.24
N ILE A 484 0.72 27.19 -18.33
CA ILE A 484 -0.23 26.07 -18.29
C ILE A 484 0.30 24.92 -17.42
N LEU A 485 1.61 24.66 -17.51
CA LEU A 485 2.27 23.60 -16.75
C LEU A 485 2.55 24.01 -15.28
N GLY A 486 2.61 25.31 -14.97
CA GLY A 486 3.02 25.80 -13.65
C GLY A 486 4.47 25.51 -13.33
N HIS A 487 5.37 25.77 -14.28
CA HIS A 487 6.80 25.64 -14.02
C HIS A 487 7.37 26.97 -13.52
N THR A 488 8.09 26.91 -12.39
CA THR A 488 8.74 28.07 -11.77
C THR A 488 10.20 28.24 -12.22
N SER A 489 10.80 27.20 -12.80
CA SER A 489 12.20 27.19 -13.21
C SER A 489 12.32 26.74 -14.67
N LYS A 490 13.05 27.54 -15.46
CA LYS A 490 13.40 27.25 -16.87
C LYS A 490 14.08 25.89 -17.05
N GLU A 491 14.78 25.40 -16.03
CA GLU A 491 15.40 24.07 -16.05
C GLU A 491 14.38 22.92 -16.11
N SER A 492 13.17 23.15 -15.57
CA SER A 492 12.07 22.18 -15.61
C SER A 492 11.46 22.04 -17.00
N ASP A 493 11.69 23.02 -17.87
CA ASP A 493 11.20 23.05 -19.25
C ASP A 493 12.10 22.33 -20.25
N LYS A 494 13.38 22.14 -19.92
CA LYS A 494 14.36 21.48 -20.80
C LYS A 494 13.92 20.10 -21.33
N PRO A 495 13.27 19.21 -20.54
CA PRO A 495 12.78 17.93 -21.04
C PRO A 495 11.64 18.03 -22.07
N TYR A 496 11.03 19.21 -22.23
CA TYR A 496 9.92 19.48 -23.13
C TYR A 496 10.39 20.12 -24.44
N ILE A 497 11.46 20.93 -24.40
CA ILE A 497 12.07 21.52 -25.60
C ILE A 497 12.52 20.42 -26.57
N SER A 498 13.05 19.31 -26.05
CA SER A 498 13.47 18.16 -26.87
C SER A 498 12.34 17.44 -27.60
N LEU A 499 11.07 17.77 -27.33
CA LEU A 499 9.92 17.21 -28.05
C LEU A 499 9.71 17.86 -29.42
N GLU A 500 10.25 19.05 -29.66
CA GLU A 500 10.05 19.78 -30.91
C GLU A 500 11.23 19.60 -31.87
N GLU A 501 11.43 18.36 -32.32
CA GLU A 501 12.54 18.00 -33.19
C GLU A 501 12.59 18.86 -34.47
N SER A 502 11.43 19.17 -35.06
CA SER A 502 11.36 19.95 -36.30
C SER A 502 11.91 21.38 -36.14
N MET A 503 11.56 22.10 -35.07
CA MET A 503 12.10 23.44 -34.83
C MET A 503 13.55 23.37 -34.37
N LEU A 504 13.91 22.37 -33.55
CA LEU A 504 15.30 22.17 -33.14
C LEU A 504 16.23 21.91 -34.33
N ARG A 505 15.76 21.19 -35.37
CA ARG A 505 16.50 21.01 -36.62
C ARG A 505 16.76 22.32 -37.37
N MET A 506 15.89 23.33 -37.24
CA MET A 506 16.13 24.65 -37.85
C MET A 506 17.19 25.46 -37.10
N CYS A 507 17.39 25.20 -35.82
CA CYS A 507 18.42 25.85 -34.99
C CYS A 507 19.77 25.14 -35.06
N ALA A 508 19.85 23.96 -35.69
CA ALA A 508 21.11 23.26 -35.86
C ALA A 508 21.98 24.04 -36.84
N LEU A 509 23.16 24.45 -36.39
CA LEU A 509 24.18 24.98 -37.29
C LEU A 509 24.57 23.86 -38.26
N ASP A 510 24.76 24.23 -39.53
CA ASP A 510 25.36 23.30 -40.47
C ASP A 510 26.84 23.06 -40.10
N LEU A 511 27.42 21.98 -40.63
CA LEU A 511 28.82 21.67 -40.39
C LEU A 511 29.77 22.65 -41.10
N SER A 512 29.25 23.61 -41.89
CA SER A 512 30.07 24.57 -42.62
C SER A 512 30.66 25.64 -41.71
N GLU A 513 30.09 25.85 -40.52
CA GLU A 513 30.62 26.77 -39.51
C GLU A 513 31.73 26.14 -38.64
N ILE A 514 31.95 24.83 -38.73
CA ILE A 514 33.01 24.15 -37.98
C ILE A 514 34.37 24.48 -38.61
N GLY A 515 35.22 25.17 -37.86
CA GLY A 515 36.58 25.56 -38.29
C GLY A 515 36.66 26.93 -38.95
N LYS A 516 35.56 27.67 -39.07
CA LYS A 516 35.59 29.09 -39.46
C LYS A 516 35.94 29.94 -38.24
N ILE A 517 36.98 30.77 -38.36
CA ILE A 517 37.37 31.75 -37.34
C ILE A 517 36.45 32.96 -37.51
N HIS A 518 35.47 33.12 -36.62
CA HIS A 518 34.54 34.26 -36.62
C HIS A 518 35.04 35.48 -35.83
N TRP A 519 36.18 35.34 -35.15
CA TRP A 519 36.85 36.47 -34.51
C TRP A 519 37.74 37.13 -35.56
N GLY A 520 37.21 38.17 -36.20
CA GLY A 520 38.03 39.06 -37.01
C GLY A 520 39.15 39.62 -36.14
N GLU A 521 40.37 39.57 -36.67
CA GLU A 521 41.42 40.51 -36.29
C GLU A 521 40.86 41.91 -36.56
N ASP A 522 40.31 42.56 -35.53
CA ASP A 522 40.29 44.01 -35.49
C ASP A 522 41.75 44.44 -35.63
N LYS A 523 42.10 44.85 -36.84
CA LYS A 523 43.37 45.49 -37.14
C LYS A 523 43.50 46.71 -36.23
N PHE A 524 44.28 46.55 -35.17
CA PHE A 524 45.01 47.66 -34.59
C PHE A 524 46.16 48.01 -35.53
N GLU A 525 45.86 48.74 -36.61
CA GLU A 525 46.82 49.60 -37.32
C GLU A 525 46.16 50.92 -37.70
#